data_AF-A0A966DRQ2-F1
#
_entry.id   AF-A0A966DRQ2-F1
#
_cell.length_a   1.000
_cell.length_b   1.000
_cell.length_c   1.000
_cell.angle_alpha   90.00
_cell.angle_beta   90.00
_cell.angle_gamma   90.00
#
_symmetry.space_group_name_H-M   'P 1'
#
loop_
_entity.id
_entity.type
_entity.pdbx_description
1 polymer ?
#
loop_
_entity_poly.entity_id
_entity_poly.type
_entity_poly.pdbx_seq_one_letter_code
_entity_poly.pdbx_strand_id
1 'polypeptide(L)'
;MQDTATRLFKQSSSDLITGSGAGYPSVQFTEELPGAWIFIFLLAGLIGIAILRYQFNRRFRQSLQAFFQFYTLNQFTREGNFITEQIGLLFYAIYLIGLSMFTYQASIFLPEHPVFSSAGLPLYLKILSGYTLFFLAKTGFHSLTGVIFETREASYLVVLDDFLFGCINGLILLPFLFLTTYSPSAIIFYSAITLLVLTFIYRLARATMIGYNQTQFSLFYLFLYLCSLEIVPVIIITKIFAGNTHI
;
A
#
# COMPACT_ATOMS: atom_id res chain seq x y z
N MET A 1 59.68 35.62 -14.44
CA MET A 1 58.66 34.55 -14.32
C MET A 1 58.45 34.04 -12.89
N GLN A 2 59.30 34.35 -11.90
CA GLN A 2 59.15 33.89 -10.50
C GLN A 2 58.27 34.79 -9.61
N ASP A 3 57.95 36.02 -10.02
CA ASP A 3 57.26 37.00 -9.16
C ASP A 3 55.71 36.91 -9.22
N THR A 4 55.16 36.26 -10.26
CA THR A 4 53.70 36.13 -10.44
C THR A 4 53.12 34.96 -9.62
N ALA A 5 53.87 33.87 -9.48
CA ALA A 5 53.45 32.69 -8.71
C ALA A 5 53.37 33.00 -7.20
N THR A 6 54.31 33.77 -6.66
CA THR A 6 54.36 34.14 -5.24
C THR A 6 53.20 35.04 -4.81
N ARG A 7 52.66 35.86 -5.73
CA ARG A 7 51.48 36.70 -5.48
C ARG A 7 50.17 35.90 -5.45
N LEU A 8 50.06 34.86 -6.29
CA LEU A 8 48.88 33.98 -6.32
C LEU A 8 48.76 33.12 -5.05
N PHE A 9 49.88 32.61 -4.53
CA PHE A 9 49.87 31.86 -3.26
C PHE A 9 49.55 32.75 -2.05
N LYS A 10 50.04 34.01 -2.04
CA LYS A 10 49.74 34.94 -0.93
C LYS A 10 48.27 35.37 -0.89
N GLN A 11 47.64 35.51 -2.06
CA GLN A 11 46.21 35.82 -2.17
C GLN A 11 45.33 34.62 -1.76
N SER A 12 45.69 33.41 -2.18
CA SER A 12 44.99 32.20 -1.74
C SER A 12 45.11 31.95 -0.23
N SER A 13 46.23 32.29 0.41
CA SER A 13 46.38 32.18 1.87
C SER A 13 45.67 33.29 2.65
N SER A 14 45.52 34.51 2.11
CA SER A 14 44.74 35.57 2.77
C SER A 14 43.23 35.29 2.72
N ASP A 15 42.77 34.64 1.66
CA ASP A 15 41.36 34.24 1.50
C ASP A 15 40.99 33.01 2.37
N LEU A 16 41.99 32.25 2.82
CA LEU A 16 41.79 31.16 3.79
C LEU A 16 41.70 31.65 5.24
N ILE A 17 42.26 32.82 5.57
CA ILE A 17 42.24 33.40 6.93
C ILE A 17 41.11 34.42 7.10
N THR A 18 40.70 35.10 6.02
CA THR A 18 39.51 35.94 6.01
C THR A 18 38.37 35.14 5.40
N GLY A 19 37.48 34.61 6.24
CA GLY A 19 36.36 33.76 5.84
C GLY A 19 35.38 34.47 4.89
N SER A 20 35.76 34.60 3.63
CA SER A 20 34.86 34.91 2.52
C SER A 20 34.42 33.56 1.96
N GLY A 21 33.28 33.06 2.47
CA GLY A 21 32.68 31.78 2.10
C GLY A 21 32.15 31.70 0.65
N ALA A 22 32.79 32.39 -0.29
CA ALA A 22 32.39 32.48 -1.69
C ALA A 22 32.99 31.36 -2.58
N GLY A 23 33.84 30.48 -2.04
CA GLY A 23 34.60 29.49 -2.81
C GLY A 23 34.37 28.03 -2.44
N TYR A 24 33.50 27.72 -1.48
CA TYR A 24 33.13 26.32 -1.22
C TYR A 24 32.09 25.91 -2.25
N PRO A 25 32.22 24.75 -2.94
CA PRO A 25 31.03 24.13 -3.49
C PRO A 25 30.11 23.94 -2.30
N SER A 26 29.04 24.73 -2.21
CA SER A 26 27.95 24.40 -1.32
C SER A 26 27.49 23.05 -1.82
N VAL A 27 27.89 22.00 -1.10
CA VAL A 27 27.18 20.74 -1.14
C VAL A 27 25.80 21.15 -0.67
N GLN A 28 24.96 21.53 -1.63
CA GLN A 28 23.54 21.56 -1.45
C GLN A 28 23.24 20.11 -1.14
N PHE A 29 23.30 19.77 0.15
CA PHE A 29 22.37 18.82 0.68
C PHE A 29 21.03 19.47 0.36
N THR A 30 20.52 19.21 -0.85
CA THR A 30 19.09 19.04 -1.03
C THR A 30 18.78 17.88 -0.11
N GLU A 31 18.69 18.16 1.18
CA GLU A 31 17.87 17.43 2.09
C GLU A 31 16.45 17.67 1.59
N GLU A 32 16.14 17.06 0.44
CA GLU A 32 14.82 16.55 0.15
C GLU A 32 14.62 15.37 1.11
N LEU A 33 14.74 15.66 2.41
CA LEU A 33 14.22 14.81 3.46
C LEU A 33 12.79 14.50 3.02
N PRO A 34 12.41 13.21 2.95
CA PRO A 34 11.03 12.85 2.77
C PRO A 34 10.21 13.71 3.74
N GLY A 35 9.30 14.52 3.20
CA GLY A 35 8.68 15.59 3.98
C GLY A 35 8.19 15.06 5.33
N ALA A 36 8.37 15.82 6.41
CA ALA A 36 8.17 15.34 7.79
C ALA A 36 6.84 14.59 8.01
N TRP A 37 5.83 14.91 7.20
CA TRP A 37 4.56 14.20 7.14
C TRP A 37 4.69 12.72 6.73
N ILE A 38 5.51 12.35 5.73
CA ILE A 38 5.78 10.97 5.31
C ILE A 38 6.34 10.16 6.48
N PHE A 39 7.31 10.74 7.20
CA PHE A 39 7.89 10.11 8.38
C PHE A 39 6.85 9.87 9.48
N ILE A 40 5.98 10.85 9.74
CA ILE A 40 4.87 10.71 10.70
C ILE A 40 3.95 9.54 10.32
N PHE A 41 3.61 9.38 9.03
CA PHE A 41 2.78 8.27 8.57
C PHE A 41 3.48 6.91 8.66
N LEU A 42 4.78 6.82 8.34
CA LEU A 42 5.57 5.60 8.53
C LEU A 42 5.62 5.20 10.00
N LEU A 43 5.87 6.16 10.89
CA LEU A 43 5.87 5.95 12.33
C LEU A 43 4.48 5.52 12.83
N ALA A 44 3.42 6.17 12.36
CA ALA A 44 2.04 5.80 12.69
C ALA A 44 1.71 4.37 12.24
N GLY A 45 2.17 3.95 11.05
CA GLY A 45 2.04 2.58 10.57
C GLY A 45 2.76 1.57 11.46
N LEU A 46 3.98 1.87 11.88
CA LEU A 46 4.77 1.03 12.78
C LEU A 46 4.12 0.90 14.17
N ILE A 47 3.65 2.02 14.73
CA ILE A 47 2.91 2.05 16.00
C ILE A 47 1.61 1.26 15.87
N GLY A 48 0.88 1.41 14.76
CA GLY A 48 -0.33 0.64 14.48
C GLY A 48 -0.08 -0.87 14.51
N ILE A 49 0.98 -1.34 13.85
CA ILE A 49 1.37 -2.76 13.88
C ILE A 49 1.80 -3.19 15.28
N ALA A 50 2.52 -2.34 16.02
CA ALA A 50 2.93 -2.64 17.39
C ALA A 50 1.72 -2.80 18.32
N ILE A 51 0.73 -1.91 18.22
CA ILE A 51 -0.54 -1.98 18.95
C ILE A 51 -1.28 -3.27 18.59
N LEU A 52 -1.36 -3.61 17.31
CA LEU A 52 -1.99 -4.85 16.84
C LEU A 52 -1.31 -6.09 17.41
N ARG A 53 0.03 -6.13 17.40
CA ARG A 53 0.79 -7.24 17.96
C ARG A 53 0.60 -7.34 19.48
N TYR A 54 0.56 -6.21 20.18
CA TYR A 54 0.43 -6.17 21.63
C TYR A 54 -0.96 -6.57 22.10
N GLN A 55 -2.02 -5.94 21.56
CA GLN A 55 -3.40 -6.19 21.98
C GLN A 55 -3.96 -7.50 21.41
N PHE A 56 -3.57 -7.87 20.19
CA PHE A 56 -4.22 -8.95 19.44
C PHE A 56 -3.25 -10.05 18.99
N ASN A 57 -2.19 -10.32 19.76
CA ASN A 57 -1.12 -11.28 19.41
C ASN A 57 -1.65 -12.66 18.93
N ARG A 58 -2.66 -13.21 19.63
CA ARG A 58 -3.29 -14.48 19.25
C ARG A 58 -3.95 -14.39 17.87
N ARG A 59 -4.68 -13.30 17.59
CA ARG A 59 -5.37 -13.07 16.32
C ARG A 59 -4.41 -12.74 15.18
N PHE A 60 -3.35 -11.97 15.44
CA PHE A 60 -2.27 -11.71 14.50
C PHE A 60 -1.58 -13.01 14.07
N ARG A 61 -1.25 -13.89 15.02
CA ARG A 61 -0.64 -15.19 14.73
C ARG A 61 -1.58 -16.11 13.96
N GLN A 62 -2.88 -16.11 14.30
CA GLN A 62 -3.87 -16.85 13.53
C GLN A 62 -4.05 -16.27 12.11
N SER A 63 -3.91 -14.96 11.93
CA SER A 63 -4.00 -14.32 10.60
C SER A 63 -2.84 -14.73 9.70
N LEU A 64 -1.62 -14.76 10.25
CA LEU A 64 -0.44 -15.29 9.58
C LEU A 64 -0.58 -16.78 9.26
N GLN A 65 -1.10 -17.57 10.20
CA GLN A 65 -1.33 -19.01 9.97
C GLN A 65 -2.42 -19.25 8.94
N ALA A 66 -3.49 -18.46 8.94
CA ALA A 66 -4.61 -18.60 8.02
C ALA A 66 -4.19 -18.34 6.57
N PHE A 67 -3.19 -17.50 6.31
CA PHE A 67 -2.64 -17.31 4.97
C PHE A 67 -2.00 -18.57 4.38
N PHE A 68 -1.37 -19.39 5.23
CA PHE A 68 -0.75 -20.65 4.83
C PHE A 68 -1.69 -21.86 4.95
N GLN A 69 -2.62 -21.83 5.91
CA GLN A 69 -3.44 -22.98 6.28
C GLN A 69 -4.94 -22.70 6.11
N PHE A 70 -5.55 -23.39 5.15
CA PHE A 70 -6.96 -23.26 4.80
C PHE A 70 -7.92 -23.69 5.93
N TYR A 71 -7.51 -24.65 6.76
CA TYR A 71 -8.33 -25.25 7.81
C TYR A 71 -8.81 -24.25 8.89
N THR A 72 -8.03 -23.20 9.17
CA THR A 72 -8.35 -22.23 10.24
C THR A 72 -9.48 -21.27 9.85
N LEU A 73 -9.75 -21.08 8.56
CA LEU A 73 -10.87 -20.24 8.09
C LEU A 73 -12.22 -20.76 8.55
N ASN A 74 -12.40 -22.09 8.55
CA ASN A 74 -13.67 -22.72 8.92
C ASN A 74 -13.94 -22.68 10.45
N GLN A 75 -12.89 -22.49 11.26
CA GLN A 75 -13.04 -22.25 12.70
C GLN A 75 -13.51 -20.82 13.00
N PHE A 76 -13.17 -19.85 12.14
CA PHE A 76 -13.58 -18.46 12.32
C PHE A 76 -15.05 -18.18 11.98
N THR A 77 -15.64 -18.91 11.02
CA THR A 77 -17.09 -18.88 10.75
C THR A 77 -17.90 -19.33 11.96
N ARG A 78 -17.34 -20.22 12.78
CA ARG A 78 -18.01 -20.81 13.94
C ARG A 78 -17.88 -19.96 15.22
N GLU A 79 -16.91 -19.03 15.28
CA GLU A 79 -16.72 -18.11 16.41
C GLU A 79 -17.52 -16.79 16.26
N GLY A 80 -18.01 -16.45 15.07
CA GLY A 80 -18.86 -15.28 14.83
C GLY A 80 -18.14 -13.91 14.86
N ASN A 81 -18.54 -13.03 13.93
CA ASN A 81 -18.34 -11.58 13.93
C ASN A 81 -16.91 -10.97 13.89
N PHE A 82 -15.93 -11.68 13.34
CA PHE A 82 -14.58 -11.15 13.08
C PHE A 82 -14.50 -9.82 12.32
N ILE A 83 -15.43 -9.59 11.37
CA ILE A 83 -15.42 -8.40 10.48
C ILE A 83 -16.01 -7.17 11.17
N THR A 84 -16.92 -7.36 12.12
CA THR A 84 -17.60 -6.27 12.86
C THR A 84 -16.84 -5.86 14.12
N GLU A 85 -15.84 -6.62 14.54
CA GLU A 85 -15.00 -6.28 15.69
C GLU A 85 -14.05 -5.12 15.33
N GLN A 86 -13.87 -4.18 16.26
CA GLN A 86 -13.04 -2.96 16.12
C GLN A 86 -11.62 -3.23 15.59
N ILE A 87 -11.14 -4.44 15.83
CA ILE A 87 -9.85 -5.00 15.38
C ILE A 87 -9.76 -5.04 13.85
N GLY A 88 -10.87 -5.41 13.21
CA GLY A 88 -11.00 -5.48 11.76
C GLY A 88 -10.70 -4.12 11.14
N LEU A 89 -11.44 -3.11 11.58
CA LEU A 89 -11.31 -1.75 11.09
C LEU A 89 -9.87 -1.20 11.20
N LEU A 90 -9.16 -1.53 12.28
CA LEU A 90 -7.81 -1.02 12.54
C LEU A 90 -6.75 -1.61 11.59
N PHE A 91 -6.76 -2.92 11.38
CA PHE A 91 -5.90 -3.58 10.39
C PHE A 91 -6.14 -3.05 8.98
N TYR A 92 -7.41 -2.85 8.64
CA TYR A 92 -7.81 -2.35 7.35
C TYR A 92 -7.37 -0.89 7.14
N ALA A 93 -7.48 -0.04 8.17
CA ALA A 93 -6.97 1.33 8.14
C ALA A 93 -5.45 1.39 7.91
N ILE A 94 -4.67 0.54 8.60
CA ILE A 94 -3.21 0.47 8.42
C ILE A 94 -2.85 0.06 6.99
N TYR A 95 -3.55 -0.94 6.46
CA TYR A 95 -3.36 -1.38 5.08
C TYR A 95 -3.68 -0.26 4.08
N LEU A 96 -4.80 0.45 4.25
CA LEU A 96 -5.20 1.57 3.40
C LEU A 96 -4.17 2.71 3.42
N ILE A 97 -3.69 3.10 4.61
CA ILE A 97 -2.67 4.14 4.77
C ILE A 97 -1.37 3.73 4.07
N GLY A 98 -0.93 2.49 4.29
CA GLY A 98 0.28 1.96 3.64
C GLY A 98 0.16 1.94 2.11
N LEU A 99 -0.95 1.40 1.58
CA LEU A 99 -1.19 1.31 0.14
C LEU A 99 -1.24 2.69 -0.52
N SER A 100 -1.90 3.64 0.14
CA SER A 100 -1.99 5.03 -0.32
C SER A 100 -0.63 5.74 -0.30
N MET A 101 0.20 5.45 0.70
CA MET A 101 1.58 5.96 0.74
C MET A 101 2.46 5.37 -0.35
N PHE A 102 2.35 4.07 -0.60
CA PHE A 102 3.16 3.39 -1.61
C PHE A 102 2.84 3.89 -3.02
N THR A 103 1.55 4.12 -3.29
CA THR A 103 1.09 4.70 -4.55
C THR A 103 1.40 6.18 -4.67
N TYR A 104 1.45 6.94 -3.56
CA TYR A 104 2.01 8.29 -3.57
C TYR A 104 3.49 8.28 -3.98
N GLN A 105 4.30 7.36 -3.44
CA GLN A 105 5.72 7.23 -3.85
C GLN A 105 5.90 6.85 -5.32
N ALA A 106 4.92 6.17 -5.92
CA ALA A 106 4.93 5.90 -7.36
C ALA A 106 4.98 7.18 -8.22
N SER A 107 4.48 8.30 -7.70
CA SER A 107 4.55 9.60 -8.39
C SER A 107 5.99 10.06 -8.65
N ILE A 108 6.94 9.66 -7.80
CA ILE A 108 8.36 9.98 -7.95
C ILE A 108 8.96 9.23 -9.16
N PHE A 109 8.49 8.01 -9.42
CA PHE A 109 8.99 7.16 -10.51
C PHE A 109 8.27 7.37 -11.84
N LEU A 110 7.06 7.93 -11.82
CA LEU A 110 6.19 8.13 -12.98
C LEU A 110 5.61 9.56 -13.03
N PRO A 111 6.45 10.61 -13.15
CA PRO A 111 6.00 12.00 -13.04
C PRO A 111 5.05 12.45 -14.16
N GLU A 112 5.09 11.80 -15.33
CA GLU A 112 4.32 12.20 -16.52
C GLU A 112 2.85 11.70 -16.51
N HIS A 113 2.44 10.91 -15.52
CA HIS A 113 1.10 10.33 -15.52
C HIS A 113 0.05 11.35 -15.02
N PRO A 114 -1.09 11.56 -15.72
CA PRO A 114 -2.08 12.61 -15.40
C PRO A 114 -2.71 12.49 -14.01
N VAL A 115 -2.62 11.29 -13.40
CA VAL A 115 -3.08 11.03 -12.03
C VAL A 115 -2.27 11.81 -10.99
N PHE A 116 -1.01 12.14 -11.29
CA PHE A 116 -0.06 12.82 -10.39
C PHE A 116 0.05 14.33 -10.63
N SER A 117 -0.97 14.94 -11.24
CA SER A 117 -0.99 16.37 -11.58
C SER A 117 -0.90 17.32 -10.37
N SER A 118 -1.07 16.84 -9.14
CA SER A 118 -0.88 17.61 -7.90
C SER A 118 0.23 17.02 -7.05
N ALA A 119 1.01 17.87 -6.37
CA ALA A 119 2.11 17.43 -5.49
C ALA A 119 1.72 17.53 -4.00
N GLY A 120 2.31 16.66 -3.17
CA GLY A 120 2.22 16.71 -1.71
C GLY A 120 0.95 16.10 -1.09
N LEU A 121 0.57 16.61 0.09
CA LEU A 121 -0.56 16.13 0.90
C LEU A 121 -1.93 16.06 0.18
N PRO A 122 -2.32 17.00 -0.71
CA PRO A 122 -3.62 16.88 -1.41
C PRO A 122 -3.68 15.69 -2.37
N LEU A 123 -2.55 15.33 -3.02
CA LEU A 123 -2.47 14.13 -3.84
C LEU A 123 -2.70 12.87 -2.99
N TYR A 124 -2.02 12.79 -1.84
CA TYR A 124 -2.18 11.68 -0.91
C TYR A 124 -3.64 11.52 -0.42
N LEU A 125 -4.32 12.60 -0.05
CA LEU A 125 -5.72 12.55 0.36
C LEU A 125 -6.66 12.12 -0.78
N LYS A 126 -6.39 12.55 -2.02
CA LYS A 126 -7.14 12.11 -3.20
C LYS A 126 -6.97 10.60 -3.43
N ILE A 127 -5.74 10.10 -3.31
CA ILE A 127 -5.42 8.67 -3.42
C ILE A 127 -6.11 7.88 -2.31
N LEU A 128 -5.99 8.32 -1.05
CA LEU A 128 -6.57 7.66 0.12
C LEU A 128 -8.10 7.59 0.04
N SER A 129 -8.76 8.68 -0.35
CA SER A 129 -10.21 8.71 -0.54
C SER A 129 -10.65 7.78 -1.68
N GLY A 130 -9.90 7.76 -2.79
CA GLY A 130 -10.14 6.83 -3.90
C GLY A 130 -10.05 5.36 -3.48
N TYR A 131 -9.00 4.98 -2.75
CA TYR A 131 -8.87 3.62 -2.21
C TYR A 131 -9.97 3.28 -1.22
N THR A 132 -10.28 4.19 -0.30
CA THR A 132 -11.34 3.98 0.69
C THR A 132 -12.67 3.69 -0.01
N LEU A 133 -13.04 4.49 -1.01
CA LEU A 133 -14.27 4.30 -1.79
C LEU A 133 -14.24 2.98 -2.57
N PHE A 134 -13.12 2.65 -3.20
CA PHE A 134 -12.95 1.40 -3.96
C PHE A 134 -13.24 0.18 -3.11
N PHE A 135 -12.62 0.10 -1.95
CA PHE A 135 -12.80 -1.05 -1.08
C PHE A 135 -14.17 -1.09 -0.41
N LEU A 136 -14.76 0.07 -0.11
CA LEU A 136 -16.13 0.13 0.40
C LEU A 136 -17.11 -0.43 -0.63
N ALA A 137 -16.96 -0.01 -1.90
CA ALA A 137 -17.74 -0.55 -3.01
C ALA A 137 -17.49 -2.06 -3.17
N LYS A 138 -16.23 -2.49 -3.20
CA LYS A 138 -15.84 -3.91 -3.32
C LYS A 138 -16.47 -4.78 -2.22
N THR A 139 -16.39 -4.33 -0.97
CA THR A 139 -16.96 -5.03 0.18
C THR A 139 -18.49 -5.12 0.06
N GLY A 140 -19.13 -4.03 -0.39
CA GLY A 140 -20.56 -4.01 -0.69
C GLY A 140 -20.95 -5.03 -1.76
N PHE A 141 -20.19 -5.11 -2.87
CA PHE A 141 -20.41 -6.10 -3.92
C PHE A 141 -20.26 -7.55 -3.41
N HIS A 142 -19.26 -7.83 -2.57
CA HIS A 142 -19.09 -9.15 -1.95
C HIS A 142 -20.26 -9.52 -1.03
N SER A 143 -20.80 -8.57 -0.27
CA SER A 143 -21.99 -8.80 0.55
C SER A 143 -23.25 -9.03 -0.29
N LEU A 144 -23.43 -8.29 -1.39
CA LEU A 144 -24.55 -8.47 -2.31
C LEU A 144 -24.56 -9.88 -2.91
N THR A 145 -23.41 -10.39 -3.34
CA THR A 145 -23.32 -11.77 -3.83
C THR A 145 -23.69 -12.82 -2.78
N GLY A 146 -23.32 -12.60 -1.52
CA GLY A 146 -23.70 -13.53 -0.45
C GLY A 146 -25.19 -13.59 -0.18
N VAL A 147 -25.91 -12.51 -0.46
CA VAL A 147 -27.37 -12.46 -0.35
C VAL A 147 -28.04 -13.11 -1.57
N ILE A 148 -27.55 -12.80 -2.78
CA ILE A 148 -28.16 -13.27 -4.04
C ILE A 148 -28.04 -14.80 -4.21
N PHE A 149 -26.91 -15.39 -3.80
CA PHE A 149 -26.66 -16.82 -3.97
C PHE A 149 -27.05 -17.67 -2.76
N GLU A 150 -27.65 -17.09 -1.71
CA GLU A 150 -27.93 -17.74 -0.41
C GLU A 150 -26.70 -18.38 0.28
N THR A 151 -25.50 -18.18 -0.27
CA THR A 151 -24.22 -18.65 0.26
C THR A 151 -23.61 -17.61 1.21
N ARG A 152 -24.39 -17.19 2.21
CA ARG A 152 -23.99 -16.12 3.15
C ARG A 152 -22.74 -16.49 3.93
N GLU A 153 -22.57 -17.77 4.26
CA GLU A 153 -21.37 -18.29 4.92
C GLU A 153 -20.13 -18.27 4.02
N ALA A 154 -20.25 -18.68 2.76
CA ALA A 154 -19.15 -18.67 1.81
C ALA A 154 -18.69 -17.24 1.48
N SER A 155 -19.63 -16.31 1.35
CA SER A 155 -19.29 -14.90 1.10
C SER A 155 -18.62 -14.25 2.30
N TYR A 156 -19.05 -14.58 3.52
CA TYR A 156 -18.36 -14.15 4.73
C TYR A 156 -16.92 -14.69 4.79
N LEU A 157 -16.70 -15.95 4.40
CA LEU A 157 -15.36 -16.54 4.31
C LEU A 157 -14.48 -15.81 3.29
N VAL A 158 -15.00 -15.44 2.13
CA VAL A 158 -14.24 -14.70 1.11
C VAL A 158 -13.91 -13.28 1.57
N VAL A 159 -14.82 -12.58 2.26
CA VAL A 159 -14.53 -11.25 2.83
C VAL A 159 -13.50 -11.35 3.96
N LEU A 160 -13.59 -12.37 4.82
CA LEU A 160 -12.61 -12.62 5.85
C LEU A 160 -11.23 -12.94 5.25
N ASP A 161 -11.20 -13.72 4.16
CA ASP A 161 -9.96 -14.00 3.44
C ASP A 161 -9.36 -12.73 2.85
N ASP A 162 -10.15 -11.89 2.18
CA ASP A 162 -9.72 -10.58 1.66
C ASP A 162 -9.09 -9.72 2.76
N PHE A 163 -9.76 -9.68 3.91
CA PHE A 163 -9.31 -8.95 5.06
C PHE A 163 -7.93 -9.43 5.56
N LEU A 164 -7.76 -10.74 5.71
CA LEU A 164 -6.50 -11.36 6.13
C LEU A 164 -5.36 -11.08 5.15
N PHE A 165 -5.66 -11.13 3.85
CA PHE A 165 -4.71 -10.74 2.82
C PHE A 165 -4.34 -9.25 2.92
N GLY A 166 -5.30 -8.36 3.21
CA GLY A 166 -5.02 -6.95 3.48
C GLY A 166 -4.04 -6.75 4.62
N CYS A 167 -4.21 -7.47 5.73
CA CYS A 167 -3.30 -7.42 6.88
C CYS A 167 -1.85 -7.79 6.50
N ILE A 168 -1.70 -8.87 5.75
CA ILE A 168 -0.37 -9.37 5.35
C ILE A 168 0.26 -8.46 4.33
N ASN A 169 -0.51 -7.99 3.34
CA ASN A 169 -0.01 -7.01 2.39
C ASN A 169 0.40 -5.73 3.12
N GLY A 170 -0.36 -5.24 4.12
CA GLY A 170 0.06 -4.09 4.94
C GLY A 170 1.36 -4.32 5.70
N LEU A 171 1.55 -5.51 6.28
CA LEU A 171 2.78 -5.89 6.98
C LEU A 171 3.99 -5.97 6.03
N ILE A 172 3.79 -6.50 4.83
CA ILE A 172 4.85 -6.61 3.83
C ILE A 172 5.16 -5.24 3.20
N LEU A 173 4.15 -4.41 2.98
CA LEU A 173 4.31 -3.11 2.36
C LEU A 173 5.11 -2.14 3.25
N LEU A 174 5.01 -2.29 4.57
CA LEU A 174 5.72 -1.42 5.51
C LEU A 174 7.25 -1.41 5.33
N PRO A 175 8.00 -2.53 5.35
CA PRO A 175 9.43 -2.51 5.09
C PRO A 175 9.77 -1.98 3.69
N PHE A 176 8.96 -2.28 2.67
CA PHE A 176 9.16 -1.71 1.33
C PHE A 176 8.97 -0.19 1.32
N LEU A 177 7.99 0.34 2.04
CA LEU A 177 7.78 1.79 2.21
C LEU A 177 8.97 2.47 2.87
N PHE A 178 9.55 1.88 3.92
CA PHE A 178 10.78 2.39 4.52
C PHE A 178 11.95 2.38 3.52
N LEU A 179 12.17 1.25 2.86
CA LEU A 179 13.26 1.11 1.88
C LEU A 179 13.15 2.11 0.73
N THR A 180 11.97 2.24 0.13
CA THR A 180 11.71 3.17 -0.98
C THR A 180 11.74 4.63 -0.58
N THR A 181 11.36 4.97 0.67
CA THR A 181 11.44 6.34 1.20
C THR A 181 12.87 6.81 1.37
N TYR A 182 13.73 5.98 1.97
CA TYR A 182 15.10 6.36 2.31
C TYR A 182 16.13 5.97 1.24
N SER A 183 15.79 5.02 0.37
CA SER A 183 16.59 4.58 -0.76
C SER A 183 15.68 4.41 -1.99
N PRO A 184 15.36 5.51 -2.69
CA PRO A 184 14.49 5.47 -3.87
C PRO A 184 15.20 4.75 -5.01
N SER A 185 15.04 3.42 -5.05
CA SER A 185 15.53 2.55 -6.10
C SER A 185 14.36 1.96 -6.87
N ALA A 186 14.40 2.08 -8.18
CA ALA A 186 13.40 1.49 -9.07
C ALA A 186 13.31 -0.03 -8.87
N ILE A 187 14.42 -0.71 -8.58
CA ILE A 187 14.47 -2.16 -8.34
C ILE A 187 13.62 -2.53 -7.12
N ILE A 188 13.75 -1.77 -6.03
CA ILE A 188 12.99 -2.00 -4.79
C ILE A 188 11.51 -1.75 -5.07
N PHE A 189 11.18 -0.66 -5.76
CA PHE A 189 9.80 -0.32 -6.10
C PHE A 189 9.13 -1.39 -6.98
N TYR A 190 9.79 -1.83 -8.05
CA TYR A 190 9.26 -2.90 -8.91
C TYR A 190 9.16 -4.23 -8.18
N SER A 191 10.10 -4.56 -7.28
CA SER A 191 10.02 -5.78 -6.47
C SER A 191 8.80 -5.79 -5.55
N ALA A 192 8.45 -4.65 -4.96
CA ALA A 192 7.25 -4.49 -4.14
C ALA A 192 5.97 -4.69 -4.99
N ILE A 193 5.93 -4.12 -6.19
CA ILE A 193 4.83 -4.32 -7.14
C ILE A 193 4.70 -5.81 -7.52
N THR A 194 5.80 -6.45 -7.91
CA THR A 194 5.79 -7.88 -8.28
C THR A 194 5.23 -8.73 -7.14
N LEU A 195 5.63 -8.43 -5.90
CA LEU A 195 5.15 -9.16 -4.74
C LEU A 195 3.67 -8.90 -4.46
N LEU A 196 3.17 -7.67 -4.61
CA LEU A 196 1.74 -7.34 -4.51
C LEU A 196 0.90 -8.05 -5.59
N VAL A 197 1.41 -8.14 -6.81
CA VAL A 197 0.74 -8.88 -7.90
C VAL A 197 0.71 -10.37 -7.60
N LEU A 198 1.80 -10.93 -7.07
CA LEU A 198 1.87 -12.34 -6.72
C LEU A 198 0.90 -12.69 -5.57
N THR A 199 0.81 -11.86 -4.52
CA THR A 199 -0.17 -12.05 -3.46
C THR A 199 -1.60 -11.89 -3.96
N PHE A 200 -1.85 -11.01 -4.92
CA PHE A 200 -3.16 -10.87 -5.56
C PHE A 200 -3.56 -12.13 -6.35
N ILE A 201 -2.66 -12.69 -7.15
CA ILE A 201 -2.92 -13.94 -7.89
C ILE A 201 -3.17 -15.10 -6.93
N TYR A 202 -2.33 -15.22 -5.88
CA TYR A 202 -2.50 -16.26 -4.85
C TYR A 202 -3.85 -16.15 -4.14
N ARG A 203 -4.28 -14.92 -3.80
CA ARG A 203 -5.61 -14.65 -3.24
C ARG A 203 -6.71 -15.12 -4.18
N LEU A 204 -6.64 -14.76 -5.47
CA LEU A 204 -7.69 -15.11 -6.43
C LEU A 204 -7.82 -16.63 -6.56
N ALA A 205 -6.69 -17.35 -6.66
CA ALA A 205 -6.69 -18.81 -6.67
C ALA A 205 -7.36 -19.38 -5.41
N ARG A 206 -7.02 -18.85 -4.23
CA ARG A 206 -7.58 -19.31 -2.96
C ARG A 206 -9.07 -19.01 -2.82
N ALA A 207 -9.51 -17.82 -3.21
CA ALA A 207 -10.92 -17.42 -3.20
C ALA A 207 -11.77 -18.37 -4.06
N THR A 208 -11.26 -18.80 -5.21
CA THR A 208 -11.96 -19.78 -6.05
C THR A 208 -12.03 -21.17 -5.44
N MET A 209 -10.98 -21.59 -4.72
CA MET A 209 -10.99 -22.85 -3.98
C MET A 209 -12.02 -22.83 -2.83
N ILE A 210 -12.19 -21.68 -2.16
CA ILE A 210 -13.24 -21.47 -1.14
C ILE A 210 -14.63 -21.56 -1.77
N GLY A 211 -14.87 -20.87 -2.87
CA GLY A 211 -16.17 -20.88 -3.54
C GLY A 211 -16.55 -22.26 -4.10
N TYR A 212 -15.58 -23.05 -4.58
CA TYR A 212 -15.84 -24.41 -5.05
C TYR A 212 -16.28 -25.37 -3.95
N ASN A 213 -15.60 -25.38 -2.79
CA ASN A 213 -15.95 -26.28 -1.70
C ASN A 213 -17.36 -26.05 -1.13
N GLN A 214 -17.93 -24.87 -1.35
CA GLN A 214 -19.25 -24.46 -0.84
C GLN A 214 -20.35 -24.49 -1.93
N THR A 215 -20.00 -24.58 -3.22
CA THR A 215 -20.97 -24.49 -4.32
C THR A 215 -20.78 -25.61 -5.34
N GLN A 216 -21.87 -26.21 -5.81
CA GLN A 216 -21.85 -27.31 -6.79
C GLN A 216 -21.56 -26.82 -8.24
N PHE A 217 -21.05 -25.60 -8.41
CA PHE A 217 -20.80 -25.00 -9.72
C PHE A 217 -19.39 -25.31 -10.24
N SER A 218 -19.23 -25.31 -11.57
CA SER A 218 -17.93 -25.51 -12.22
C SER A 218 -16.93 -24.42 -11.81
N LEU A 219 -15.71 -24.83 -11.40
CA LEU A 219 -14.60 -23.97 -10.95
C LEU A 219 -14.32 -22.80 -11.89
N PHE A 220 -14.41 -23.04 -13.20
CA PHE A 220 -14.12 -22.03 -14.22
C PHE A 220 -15.17 -20.90 -14.22
N TYR A 221 -16.45 -21.24 -14.05
CA TYR A 221 -17.54 -20.25 -14.05
C TYR A 221 -17.49 -19.39 -12.79
N LEU A 222 -17.18 -20.01 -11.64
CA LEU A 222 -17.00 -19.29 -10.38
C LEU A 222 -15.78 -18.35 -10.42
N PHE A 223 -14.64 -18.78 -10.97
CA PHE A 223 -13.47 -17.92 -11.19
C PHE A 223 -13.80 -16.71 -12.06
N LEU A 224 -14.42 -16.93 -13.23
CA LEU A 224 -14.76 -15.86 -14.17
C LEU A 224 -15.74 -14.87 -13.53
N TYR A 225 -16.71 -15.37 -12.75
CA TYR A 225 -17.69 -14.55 -12.04
C TYR A 225 -17.04 -13.67 -10.96
N LEU A 226 -16.22 -14.26 -10.09
CA LEU A 226 -15.46 -13.55 -9.04
C LEU A 226 -14.53 -12.49 -9.65
N CYS A 227 -13.80 -12.85 -10.69
CA CYS A 227 -12.87 -11.95 -11.35
C CYS A 227 -13.62 -10.80 -12.05
N SER A 228 -14.75 -11.08 -12.70
CA SER A 228 -15.61 -10.03 -13.28
C SER A 228 -16.09 -9.06 -12.21
N LEU A 229 -16.48 -9.57 -11.04
CA LEU A 229 -16.97 -8.77 -9.94
C LEU A 229 -15.87 -7.96 -9.25
N GLU A 230 -14.62 -8.40 -9.31
CA GLU A 230 -13.45 -7.66 -8.80
C GLU A 230 -12.90 -6.65 -9.83
N ILE A 231 -12.96 -6.96 -11.12
CA ILE A 231 -12.51 -6.09 -12.22
C ILE A 231 -13.51 -4.95 -12.49
N VAL A 232 -14.81 -5.19 -12.38
CA VAL A 232 -15.85 -4.19 -12.65
C VAL A 232 -15.69 -2.92 -11.78
N PRO A 233 -15.51 -3.00 -10.45
CA PRO A 233 -15.24 -1.83 -9.61
C PRO A 233 -13.99 -1.06 -10.01
N VAL A 234 -12.93 -1.76 -10.45
CA VAL A 234 -11.69 -1.12 -10.94
C VAL A 234 -12.00 -0.31 -12.21
N ILE A 235 -12.72 -0.89 -13.17
CA ILE A 235 -13.09 -0.22 -14.42
C ILE A 235 -13.99 1.00 -14.18
N ILE A 236 -14.96 0.90 -13.26
CA ILE A 236 -15.83 2.03 -12.93
C ILE A 236 -15.01 3.20 -12.39
N ILE A 237 -14.05 2.92 -11.52
CA ILE A 237 -13.20 3.94 -10.91
C ILE A 237 -12.25 4.57 -11.91
N THR A 238 -11.55 3.78 -12.72
CA THR A 238 -10.66 4.33 -13.75
C THR A 238 -11.42 5.21 -14.72
N LYS A 239 -12.67 4.86 -15.05
CA LYS A 239 -13.56 5.68 -15.87
C LYS A 239 -13.98 6.98 -15.18
N ILE A 240 -14.24 6.98 -13.87
CA ILE A 240 -14.57 8.20 -13.11
C ILE A 240 -13.36 9.13 -13.04
N PHE A 241 -12.16 8.60 -12.76
CA PHE A 241 -10.94 9.39 -12.69
C PHE A 241 -10.48 9.90 -14.06
N ALA A 242 -10.63 9.12 -15.12
CA ALA A 242 -10.33 9.53 -16.50
C ALA A 242 -11.42 10.41 -17.12
N GLY A 243 -12.68 10.24 -16.72
CA GLY A 243 -13.79 11.07 -17.20
C GLY A 243 -13.73 12.52 -16.73
N ASN A 244 -12.95 12.81 -15.69
CA ASN A 244 -12.75 14.16 -15.16
C ASN A 244 -11.66 14.98 -15.90
N THR A 245 -11.01 14.46 -16.94
CA THR A 245 -10.01 15.19 -17.74
C THR A 245 -10.55 15.80 -19.03
N HIS A 246 -11.87 16.01 -19.12
CA HIS A 246 -12.51 16.78 -20.19
C HIS A 246 -13.37 17.92 -19.62
N ILE A 247 -12.75 18.89 -18.95
CA ILE A 247 -13.22 20.30 -18.88
C ILE A 247 -12.00 21.20 -18.81
#